data_AF-A0A7V5F1Q2-F1
#
_entry.id   AF-A0A7V5F1Q2-F1
#
_cell.length_a   1.000
_cell.length_b   1.000
_cell.length_c   1.000
_cell.angle_alpha   90.00
_cell.angle_beta   90.00
_cell.angle_gamma   90.00
#
_symmetry.space_group_name_H-M   'P 1'
#
loop_
_entity.id
_entity.type
_entity.pdbx_description
1 polymer ?
#
loop_
_entity_poly.entity_id
_entity_poly.type
_entity_poly.pdbx_seq_one_letter_code
_entity_poly.pdbx_strand_id
1 'polypeptide(L)'
;MGESDVAQQLREQLSKVDNEIRQLLVIKRDREKLLKRLLPLRGQYSEDIKKLQFLQEAKTIFDPLGLIRCLYYLELIEKKEAGYCNLCGRSMKAKPSESFDIKKEIRTIETKLRELNQFAHETDKELDEIKSQLEDKNLDSQNIRSRLDEAMKEYVSPYVSERDSVVGELNRVRQQSQDIRNRLNLHKGIETRCYFYRFLSGFFAEK
;
A
#
# COMPACT_ATOMS: atom_id res chain seq x y z
N MET A 1 16.61 -41.88 0.83
CA MET A 1 15.57 -40.83 0.86
C MET A 1 15.72 -40.07 -0.45
N GLY A 2 14.72 -40.11 -1.31
CA GLY A 2 14.84 -39.68 -2.71
C GLY A 2 14.73 -38.16 -2.89
N GLU A 3 15.42 -37.61 -3.89
CA GLU A 3 15.47 -36.17 -4.22
C GLU A 3 14.08 -35.52 -4.44
N SER A 4 13.05 -36.31 -4.76
CA SER A 4 11.65 -35.87 -4.79
C SER A 4 11.15 -35.34 -3.43
N ASP A 5 11.58 -35.96 -2.33
CA ASP A 5 11.27 -35.55 -0.96
C ASP A 5 11.98 -34.22 -0.61
N VAL A 6 13.22 -34.05 -1.07
CA VAL A 6 13.99 -32.80 -0.88
C VAL A 6 13.34 -31.63 -1.62
N ALA A 7 12.91 -31.84 -2.87
CA ALA A 7 12.20 -30.81 -3.64
C ALA A 7 10.84 -30.45 -3.01
N GLN A 8 10.12 -31.43 -2.46
CA GLN A 8 8.87 -31.19 -1.75
C GLN A 8 9.09 -30.38 -0.47
N GLN A 9 10.09 -30.72 0.33
CA GLN A 9 10.47 -29.98 1.53
C GLN A 9 10.86 -28.52 1.21
N LEU A 10 11.62 -28.28 0.15
CA LEU A 10 11.99 -26.92 -0.28
C LEU A 10 10.77 -26.10 -0.74
N ARG A 11 9.80 -26.72 -1.43
CA ARG A 11 8.53 -26.05 -1.80
C ARG A 11 7.71 -25.69 -0.57
N GLU A 12 7.62 -26.59 0.41
CA GLU A 12 6.93 -26.32 1.67
C GLU A 12 7.60 -25.17 2.44
N GLN A 13 8.93 -25.19 2.56
CA GLN A 13 9.69 -24.09 3.17
C GLN A 13 9.47 -22.77 2.44
N LEU A 14 9.52 -22.77 1.10
CA LEU A 14 9.28 -21.58 0.30
C LEU A 14 7.87 -21.02 0.53
N SER A 15 6.86 -21.89 0.55
CA SER A 15 5.47 -21.46 0.79
C SER A 15 5.29 -20.85 2.19
N LYS A 16 5.99 -21.36 3.21
CA LYS A 16 5.98 -20.79 4.56
C LYS A 16 6.59 -19.39 4.56
N VAL A 17 7.78 -19.22 3.99
CA VAL A 17 8.46 -17.92 3.92
C VAL A 17 7.64 -16.91 3.10
N ASP A 18 7.10 -17.31 1.95
CA ASP A 18 6.26 -16.44 1.12
C ASP A 18 4.97 -16.01 1.84
N ASN A 19 4.40 -16.87 2.70
CA ASN A 19 3.26 -16.50 3.54
C ASN A 19 3.66 -15.50 4.63
N GLU A 20 4.81 -15.67 5.28
CA GLU A 20 5.35 -14.72 6.26
C GLU A 20 5.60 -13.35 5.61
N ILE A 21 6.21 -13.31 4.42
CA ILE A 21 6.41 -12.07 3.64
C ILE A 21 5.07 -11.38 3.37
N ARG A 22 4.05 -12.13 2.93
CA ARG A 22 2.71 -11.55 2.67
C ARG A 22 2.11 -10.94 3.93
N GLN A 23 2.23 -11.61 5.07
CA GLN A 23 1.73 -11.09 6.34
C GLN A 23 2.47 -9.81 6.74
N LEU A 24 3.81 -9.79 6.66
CA LEU A 24 4.61 -8.61 6.95
C LEU A 24 4.28 -7.43 6.03
N LEU A 25 4.02 -7.67 4.74
CA LEU A 25 3.60 -6.63 3.79
C LEU A 25 2.25 -5.99 4.16
N VAL A 26 1.31 -6.78 4.70
CA VAL A 26 0.02 -6.26 5.19
C VAL A 26 0.26 -5.36 6.40
N ILE A 27 1.03 -5.83 7.39
CA ILE A 27 1.35 -5.08 8.60
C ILE A 27 2.09 -3.77 8.25
N LYS A 28 3.09 -3.84 7.37
CA LYS A 28 3.83 -2.66 6.87
C LYS A 28 2.88 -1.61 6.30
N ARG A 29 1.96 -2.02 5.42
CA ARG A 29 0.99 -1.12 4.79
C ARG A 29 0.08 -0.45 5.83
N ASP A 30 -0.33 -1.19 6.85
CA ASP A 30 -1.20 -0.66 7.90
C ASP A 30 -0.46 0.33 8.81
N ARG A 31 0.81 0.07 9.13
CA ARG A 31 1.67 1.02 9.85
C ARG A 31 1.95 2.29 9.04
N GLU A 32 2.25 2.17 7.75
CA GLU A 32 2.39 3.34 6.86
C GLU A 32 1.10 4.18 6.78
N LYS A 33 -0.06 3.52 6.70
CA LYS A 33 -1.37 4.20 6.72
C LYS A 33 -1.61 4.91 8.05
N LEU A 34 -1.26 4.27 9.17
CA LEU A 34 -1.39 4.87 10.49
C LEU A 34 -0.55 6.14 10.60
N LEU A 35 0.74 6.08 10.26
CA LEU A 35 1.63 7.26 10.24
C LEU A 35 1.09 8.40 9.38
N LYS A 36 0.59 8.09 8.17
CA LYS A 36 -0.03 9.08 7.28
C LYS A 36 -1.23 9.79 7.92
N ARG A 37 -2.00 9.10 8.78
CA ARG A 37 -3.14 9.69 9.50
C ARG A 37 -2.73 10.51 10.73
N LEU A 38 -1.61 10.17 11.38
CA LEU A 38 -1.12 10.90 12.54
C LEU A 38 -0.56 12.28 12.16
N LEU A 39 0.02 12.43 10.97
CA LEU A 39 0.60 13.70 10.50
C LEU A 39 -0.41 14.88 10.48
N PRO A 40 -1.63 14.75 9.89
CA PRO A 40 -2.66 15.78 10.00
C PRO A 40 -3.07 16.09 11.44
N LEU A 41 -3.23 15.07 12.28
CA LEU A 41 -3.66 15.24 13.67
C LEU A 41 -2.63 16.04 14.49
N ARG A 42 -1.34 15.81 14.22
CA ARG A 42 -0.24 16.61 14.79
C ARG A 42 -0.34 18.08 14.37
N GLY A 43 -0.65 18.33 13.10
CA GLY A 43 -0.91 19.67 12.58
C GLY A 43 -2.05 20.36 13.33
N GLN A 44 -3.19 19.68 13.48
CA GLN A 44 -4.37 20.19 14.17
C GLN A 44 -4.06 20.61 15.61
N TYR A 45 -3.40 19.75 16.40
CA TYR A 45 -3.04 20.12 17.77
C TYR A 45 -2.06 21.31 17.83
N SER A 46 -1.12 21.40 16.89
CA SER A 46 -0.22 22.55 16.82
C SER A 46 -0.94 23.85 16.49
N GLU A 47 -1.98 23.80 15.65
CA GLU A 47 -2.83 24.95 15.33
C GLU A 47 -3.70 25.34 16.52
N ASP A 48 -4.27 24.36 17.22
CA ASP A 48 -5.11 24.61 18.38
C ASP A 48 -4.33 25.25 19.54
N ILE A 49 -3.08 24.83 19.76
CA ILE A 49 -2.17 25.50 20.70
C ILE A 49 -2.00 26.97 20.32
N LYS A 50 -1.74 27.29 19.04
CA LYS A 50 -1.60 28.67 18.57
C LYS A 50 -2.87 29.49 18.77
N LYS A 51 -4.05 28.91 18.50
CA LYS A 51 -5.35 29.58 18.73
C LYS A 51 -5.55 29.89 20.21
N LEU A 52 -5.22 28.95 21.10
CA LEU A 52 -5.35 29.17 22.54
C LEU A 52 -4.34 30.22 23.06
N GLN A 53 -3.11 30.21 22.56
CA GLN A 53 -2.11 31.25 22.85
C GLN A 53 -2.59 32.63 22.40
N PHE A 54 -3.14 32.74 21.20
CA PHE A 54 -3.74 33.97 20.70
C PHE A 54 -4.89 34.48 21.60
N LEU A 55 -5.78 33.59 22.05
CA LEU A 55 -6.85 33.94 22.99
C LEU A 55 -6.31 34.41 24.35
N GLN A 56 -5.22 33.79 24.82
CA GLN A 56 -4.56 34.20 26.05
C GLN A 56 -3.98 35.62 25.92
N GLU A 57 -3.30 35.91 24.82
CA GLU A 57 -2.73 37.23 24.52
C GLU A 57 -3.82 38.29 24.36
N ALA A 58 -4.88 37.98 23.61
CA ALA A 58 -6.03 38.87 23.45
C ALA A 58 -6.64 39.24 24.81
N LYS A 59 -6.83 38.28 25.72
CA LYS A 59 -7.32 38.55 27.08
C LYS A 59 -6.41 39.53 27.84
N THR A 60 -5.10 39.42 27.69
CA THR A 60 -4.16 40.35 28.34
C THR A 60 -4.17 41.75 27.72
N ILE A 61 -4.35 41.84 26.40
CA ILE A 61 -4.35 43.12 25.67
C ILE A 61 -5.67 43.88 25.88
N PHE A 62 -6.80 43.17 25.95
CA PHE A 62 -8.13 43.77 26.05
C PHE A 62 -8.64 43.97 27.49
N ASP A 63 -7.94 43.47 28.51
CA ASP A 63 -8.27 43.73 29.92
C ASP A 63 -7.11 44.38 30.72
N PRO A 64 -6.56 45.54 30.28
CA PRO A 64 -5.43 46.17 30.96
C PRO A 64 -5.81 46.89 32.27
N LEU A 65 -7.10 47.20 32.48
CA LEU A 65 -7.58 48.02 33.59
C LEU A 65 -8.58 47.30 34.51
N GLY A 66 -8.96 46.05 34.21
CA GLY A 66 -9.91 45.30 35.04
C GLY A 66 -11.25 46.01 35.20
N LEU A 67 -11.68 46.79 34.20
CA LEU A 67 -12.89 47.62 34.29
C LEU A 67 -14.12 46.75 34.14
N ILE A 68 -15.04 46.85 35.10
CA ILE A 68 -16.35 46.21 35.05
C ILE A 68 -17.37 47.30 34.71
N ARG A 69 -18.33 46.99 33.84
CA ARG A 69 -19.47 47.88 33.60
C ARG A 69 -20.51 47.68 34.70
N CYS A 70 -20.90 48.76 35.38
CA CYS A 70 -22.00 48.71 36.33
C CYS A 70 -23.31 48.45 35.58
N LEU A 71 -24.04 47.38 35.93
CA LEU A 71 -25.33 47.04 35.30
C LEU A 71 -26.46 48.05 35.57
N TYR A 72 -26.23 49.00 36.50
CA TYR A 72 -27.23 49.98 36.90
C TYR A 72 -26.94 51.39 36.37
N TYR A 73 -25.69 51.86 36.49
CA TYR A 73 -25.27 53.17 35.99
C TYR A 73 -24.68 53.11 34.57
N LEU A 74 -24.41 51.91 34.04
CA LEU A 74 -23.81 51.66 32.72
C LEU A 74 -22.43 52.30 32.50
N GLU A 75 -21.80 52.82 33.55
CA GLU A 75 -20.45 53.35 33.55
C GLU A 75 -19.39 52.25 33.78
N LEU A 76 -18.17 52.50 33.28
CA LEU A 76 -16.99 51.66 33.51
C LEU A 76 -16.37 52.02 34.86
N ILE A 77 -16.15 51.03 35.71
CA ILE A 77 -15.58 51.21 37.05
C ILE A 77 -14.46 50.20 37.31
N GLU A 78 -13.46 50.60 38.08
CA GLU A 78 -12.38 49.72 38.52
C GLU A 78 -12.90 48.62 39.45
N LYS A 79 -12.44 47.39 39.22
CA LYS A 79 -12.75 46.24 40.06
C LYS A 79 -12.01 46.32 41.40
N LYS A 80 -12.72 46.66 42.49
CA LYS A 80 -12.22 46.48 43.86
C LYS A 80 -12.39 45.03 44.35
N GLU A 81 -11.46 44.58 45.20
CA GLU A 81 -11.48 43.25 45.87
C GLU A 81 -12.78 42.97 46.65
N ALA A 82 -13.48 44.02 47.10
CA ALA A 82 -14.66 43.89 47.95
C ALA A 82 -15.93 43.41 47.21
N GLY A 83 -15.94 43.33 45.88
CA GLY A 83 -17.10 42.81 45.14
C GLY A 83 -18.34 43.71 45.20
N TYR A 84 -18.18 45.02 45.45
CA TYR A 84 -19.22 46.04 45.40
C TYR A 84 -18.86 47.15 44.41
N CYS A 85 -19.87 47.76 43.79
CA CYS A 85 -19.72 48.90 42.88
C CYS A 85 -19.34 50.17 43.66
N ASN A 86 -18.27 50.85 43.27
CA ASN A 86 -17.81 52.08 43.93
C ASN A 86 -18.79 53.26 43.78
N LEU A 87 -19.62 53.25 42.74
CA LEU A 87 -20.57 54.33 42.46
C LEU A 87 -21.91 54.13 43.17
N CYS A 88 -22.33 52.87 43.39
CA CYS A 88 -23.68 52.56 43.88
C CYS A 88 -23.77 51.64 45.08
N GLY A 89 -22.64 51.14 45.58
CA GLY A 89 -22.56 50.27 46.75
C GLY A 89 -23.18 48.89 46.57
N ARG A 90 -23.64 48.52 45.37
CA ARG A 90 -24.28 47.21 45.13
C ARG A 90 -23.26 46.11 44.83
N SER A 91 -23.56 44.91 45.31
CA SER A 91 -22.76 43.71 45.07
C SER A 91 -22.63 43.45 43.57
N MET A 92 -21.40 43.44 43.08
CA MET A 92 -20.99 43.08 41.72
C MET A 92 -20.55 41.62 41.65
N LYS A 93 -21.10 40.73 42.49
CA LYS A 93 -20.85 39.29 42.38
C LYS A 93 -21.31 38.80 41.01
N ALA A 94 -20.37 38.79 40.06
CA ALA A 94 -20.53 38.09 38.80
C ALA A 94 -20.82 36.63 39.14
N LYS A 95 -21.85 36.05 38.50
CA LYS A 95 -21.97 34.60 38.44
C LYS A 95 -20.60 34.05 38.02
N PRO A 96 -20.04 33.04 38.70
CA PRO A 96 -18.82 32.43 38.22
C PRO A 96 -19.15 31.76 36.90
N SER A 97 -18.91 32.47 35.78
CA SER A 97 -18.77 31.81 34.49
C SER A 97 -17.69 30.76 34.68
N GLU A 98 -17.95 29.50 34.32
CA GLU A 98 -16.94 28.45 34.30
C GLU A 98 -15.66 29.03 33.71
N SER A 99 -14.66 29.25 34.56
CA SER A 99 -13.48 29.98 34.16
C SER A 99 -12.67 29.04 33.28
N PHE A 100 -12.82 29.19 31.96
CA PHE A 100 -12.01 28.48 30.98
C PHE A 100 -10.54 28.85 31.21
N ASP A 101 -9.81 27.96 31.87
CA ASP A 101 -8.40 28.15 32.17
C ASP A 101 -7.58 27.78 30.95
N ILE A 102 -7.39 28.78 30.08
CA ILE A 102 -6.64 28.66 28.82
C ILE A 102 -5.26 28.03 29.07
N LYS A 103 -4.60 28.33 30.20
CA LYS A 103 -3.27 27.77 30.51
C LYS A 103 -3.33 26.28 30.79
N LYS A 104 -4.37 25.80 31.49
CA LYS A 104 -4.57 24.36 31.70
C LYS A 104 -4.85 23.66 30.39
N GLU A 105 -5.68 24.25 29.53
CA GLU A 105 -6.01 23.64 28.23
C GLU A 105 -4.79 23.54 27.31
N ILE A 106 -3.97 24.60 27.22
CA ILE A 106 -2.70 24.57 26.49
C ILE A 106 -1.83 23.40 26.98
N ARG A 107 -1.64 23.26 28.30
CA ARG A 107 -0.83 22.17 28.87
C ARG A 107 -1.39 20.79 28.55
N THR A 108 -2.72 20.65 28.55
CA THR A 108 -3.38 19.39 28.19
C THR A 108 -3.12 19.04 26.73
N ILE A 109 -3.26 19.99 25.80
CA ILE A 109 -3.02 19.75 24.37
C ILE A 109 -1.53 19.53 24.09
N GLU A 110 -0.62 20.27 24.74
CA GLU A 110 0.83 20.04 24.65
C GLU A 110 1.22 18.63 25.11
N THR A 111 0.56 18.13 26.17
CA THR A 111 0.79 16.77 26.66
C THR A 111 0.31 15.74 25.64
N LYS A 112 -0.91 15.89 25.11
CA LYS A 112 -1.43 15.04 24.02
C LYS A 112 -0.56 15.08 22.77
N LEU A 113 -0.04 16.25 22.40
CA LEU A 113 0.85 16.41 21.26
C LEU A 113 2.19 15.69 21.48
N ARG A 114 2.73 15.73 22.70
CA ARG A 114 3.93 14.96 23.06
C ARG A 114 3.68 13.45 22.99
N GLU A 115 2.57 12.98 23.55
CA GLU A 115 2.15 11.58 23.48
C GLU A 115 1.98 11.13 22.01
N LEU A 116 1.33 11.94 21.19
CA LEU A 116 1.15 11.67 19.76
C LEU A 116 2.49 11.59 19.02
N ASN A 117 3.42 12.49 19.33
CA ASN A 117 4.76 12.47 18.73
C ASN A 117 5.54 11.23 19.15
N GLN A 118 5.46 10.84 20.42
CA GLN A 118 6.09 9.62 20.91
C GLN A 118 5.50 8.39 20.21
N PHE A 119 4.16 8.29 20.14
CA PHE A 119 3.49 7.18 19.46
C PHE A 119 3.84 7.11 17.96
N ALA A 120 3.91 8.27 17.28
CA ALA A 120 4.34 8.33 15.90
C ALA A 120 5.79 7.83 15.73
N HIS A 121 6.69 8.21 16.64
CA HIS A 121 8.09 7.76 16.62
C HIS A 121 8.22 6.25 16.88
N GLU A 122 7.46 5.71 17.82
CA GLU A 122 7.40 4.27 18.09
C GLU A 122 6.87 3.51 16.87
N THR A 123 5.80 4.02 16.24
CA THR A 123 5.23 3.42 15.02
C THR A 123 6.22 3.44 13.84
N ASP A 124 7.03 4.49 13.71
CA ASP A 124 8.05 4.60 12.68
C ASP A 124 9.20 3.61 12.90
N LYS A 125 9.63 3.43 14.16
CA LYS A 125 10.59 2.38 14.53
C LYS A 125 10.07 0.98 14.21
N GLU A 126 8.84 0.67 14.60
CA GLU A 126 8.20 -0.62 14.25
C GLU A 126 8.19 -0.82 12.72
N LEU A 127 7.92 0.24 11.96
CA LEU A 127 7.92 0.17 10.50
C LEU A 127 9.30 -0.15 9.93
N ASP A 128 10.36 0.45 10.48
CA ASP A 128 11.74 0.16 10.07
C ASP A 128 12.18 -1.25 10.44
N GLU A 129 11.79 -1.76 11.61
CA GLU A 129 11.99 -3.15 11.99
C GLU A 129 11.29 -4.11 11.01
N ILE A 130 10.04 -3.82 10.64
CA ILE A 130 9.30 -4.62 9.65
C ILE A 130 9.96 -4.57 8.27
N LYS A 131 10.52 -3.42 7.86
CA LYS A 131 11.26 -3.32 6.58
C LYS A 131 12.50 -4.21 6.61
N SER A 132 13.29 -4.18 7.70
CA SER A 132 14.45 -5.04 7.87
C SER A 132 14.06 -6.52 7.81
N GLN A 133 13.01 -6.93 8.54
CA GLN A 133 12.51 -8.30 8.51
C GLN A 133 12.05 -8.72 7.11
N LEU A 134 11.41 -7.82 6.35
CA LEU A 134 11.04 -8.09 4.97
C LEU A 134 12.25 -8.29 4.06
N GLU A 135 13.30 -7.50 4.23
CA GLU A 135 14.55 -7.66 3.46
C GLU A 135 15.18 -9.04 3.75
N ASP A 136 15.32 -9.40 5.03
CA ASP A 136 15.87 -10.70 5.44
C ASP A 136 15.03 -11.87 4.88
N LYS A 137 13.70 -11.81 5.02
CA LYS A 137 12.81 -12.86 4.52
C LYS A 137 12.80 -12.96 3.00
N ASN A 138 12.93 -11.84 2.29
CA ASN A 138 13.06 -11.86 0.83
C ASN A 138 14.37 -12.52 0.39
N LEU A 139 15.48 -12.26 1.09
CA LEU A 139 16.75 -12.94 0.85
C LEU A 139 16.63 -14.45 1.12
N ASP A 140 15.98 -14.85 2.22
CA ASP A 140 15.70 -16.26 2.51
C ASP A 140 14.86 -16.91 1.41
N SER A 141 13.78 -16.27 0.96
CA SER A 141 12.93 -16.76 -0.14
C SER A 141 13.74 -16.94 -1.43
N GLN A 142 14.60 -15.97 -1.77
CA GLN A 142 15.49 -16.08 -2.93
C GLN A 142 16.46 -17.25 -2.81
N ASN A 143 17.11 -17.42 -1.66
CA ASN A 143 18.03 -18.53 -1.39
C ASN A 143 17.34 -19.88 -1.53
N ILE A 144 16.13 -20.03 -0.97
CA ILE A 144 15.35 -21.27 -1.08
C ILE A 144 14.95 -21.53 -2.54
N ARG A 145 14.54 -20.50 -3.29
CA ARG A 145 14.23 -20.62 -4.73
C ARG A 145 15.44 -21.08 -5.53
N SER A 146 16.60 -20.48 -5.32
CA SER A 146 17.83 -20.89 -6.01
C SER A 146 18.19 -22.35 -5.73
N ARG A 147 18.07 -22.80 -4.47
CA ARG A 147 18.30 -24.20 -4.09
C ARG A 147 17.28 -25.15 -4.71
N LEU A 148 16.01 -24.73 -4.79
CA LEU A 148 14.96 -25.50 -5.46
C LEU A 148 15.22 -25.61 -6.96
N ASP A 149 15.61 -24.52 -7.61
CA ASP A 149 15.95 -24.51 -9.04
C ASP A 149 17.16 -25.39 -9.33
N GLU A 150 18.17 -25.38 -8.47
CA GLU A 150 19.34 -26.24 -8.59
C GLU A 150 18.97 -27.73 -8.45
N ALA A 151 18.19 -28.09 -7.43
CA ALA A 151 17.68 -29.45 -7.26
C ALA A 151 16.77 -29.88 -8.43
N MET A 152 15.99 -28.96 -8.99
CA MET A 152 15.12 -29.24 -10.14
C MET A 152 15.88 -29.34 -11.47
N LYS A 153 17.01 -28.67 -11.64
CA LYS A 153 17.83 -28.79 -12.86
C LYS A 153 18.31 -30.22 -13.09
N GLU A 154 18.78 -30.88 -12.03
CA GLU A 154 19.28 -32.25 -12.12
C GLU A 154 18.18 -33.23 -12.55
N TYR A 155 16.96 -33.04 -12.07
CA TYR A 155 15.83 -33.91 -12.36
C TYR A 155 15.10 -33.56 -13.67
N VAL A 156 14.84 -32.28 -13.95
CA VAL A 156 13.95 -31.85 -15.04
C VAL A 156 14.69 -31.63 -16.36
N SER A 157 15.97 -31.24 -16.31
CA SER A 157 16.74 -30.92 -17.52
C SER A 157 16.84 -32.08 -18.51
N PRO A 158 17.10 -33.34 -18.09
CA PRO A 158 17.18 -34.46 -19.02
C PRO A 158 15.87 -34.69 -19.79
N TYR A 159 14.74 -34.69 -19.07
CA TYR A 159 13.42 -34.92 -19.67
C TYR A 159 12.93 -33.76 -20.54
N VAL A 160 13.36 -32.53 -20.26
CA VAL A 160 13.06 -31.37 -21.12
C VAL A 160 13.78 -31.49 -22.45
N SER A 161 15.07 -31.83 -22.44
CA SER A 161 15.84 -32.04 -23.68
C SER A 161 15.27 -33.20 -24.51
N GLU A 162 14.89 -34.31 -23.86
CA GLU A 162 14.29 -35.46 -24.53
C GLU A 162 12.89 -35.14 -25.12
N ARG A 163 12.07 -34.38 -24.39
CA ARG A 163 10.79 -33.89 -24.90
C ARG A 163 11.00 -33.01 -26.13
N ASP A 164 11.96 -32.08 -26.07
CA ASP A 164 12.20 -31.13 -27.14
C ASP A 164 12.74 -31.83 -28.41
N SER A 165 13.57 -32.89 -28.26
CA SER A 165 13.99 -33.70 -29.40
C SER A 165 12.81 -34.43 -30.05
N VAL A 166 11.93 -35.05 -29.25
CA VAL A 166 10.72 -35.74 -29.75
C VAL A 166 9.79 -34.75 -30.46
N VAL A 167 9.56 -33.57 -29.90
CA VAL A 167 8.75 -32.52 -30.54
C VAL A 167 9.38 -32.07 -31.86
N GLY A 168 10.70 -31.93 -31.90
CA GLY A 168 11.45 -31.62 -33.12
C GLY A 168 11.25 -32.68 -34.21
N GLU A 169 11.34 -33.96 -33.87
CA GLU A 169 11.07 -35.07 -34.80
C GLU A 169 9.63 -35.09 -35.28
N LEU A 170 8.67 -34.90 -34.38
CA LEU A 170 7.25 -34.89 -34.69
C LEU A 170 6.90 -33.77 -35.68
N ASN A 171 7.47 -32.59 -35.49
CA ASN A 171 7.31 -31.46 -36.41
C ASN A 171 7.92 -31.75 -37.78
N ARG A 172 9.11 -32.37 -37.84
CA ARG A 172 9.73 -32.80 -39.11
C ARG A 172 8.85 -33.78 -39.86
N VAL A 173 8.35 -34.82 -39.18
CA VAL A 173 7.46 -35.83 -39.79
C VAL A 173 6.15 -35.21 -40.27
N ARG A 174 5.56 -34.27 -39.51
CA ARG A 174 4.38 -33.51 -39.96
C ARG A 174 4.65 -32.70 -41.21
N GLN A 175 5.79 -32.01 -41.27
CA GLN A 175 6.16 -31.22 -42.43
C GLN A 175 6.36 -32.09 -43.67
N GLN A 176 7.06 -33.22 -43.52
CA GLN A 176 7.21 -34.22 -44.59
C GLN A 176 5.87 -34.77 -45.08
N SER A 177 4.96 -35.10 -44.16
CA SER A 177 3.62 -35.58 -44.50
C SER A 177 2.82 -34.54 -45.29
N GLN A 178 2.90 -33.26 -44.89
CA GLN A 178 2.24 -32.17 -45.60
C GLN A 178 2.85 -31.94 -46.98
N ASP A 179 4.17 -32.01 -47.12
CA ASP A 179 4.85 -31.88 -48.41
C ASP A 179 4.47 -33.00 -49.38
N ILE A 180 4.42 -34.25 -48.90
CA ILE A 180 3.95 -35.40 -49.69
C ILE A 180 2.50 -35.18 -50.12
N ARG A 181 1.63 -34.73 -49.22
CA ARG A 181 0.23 -34.42 -49.54
C ARG A 181 0.12 -33.32 -50.60
N ASN A 182 0.91 -32.26 -50.48
CA ASN A 182 0.96 -31.18 -51.48
C ASN A 182 1.41 -31.71 -52.85
N ARG A 183 2.46 -32.54 -52.88
CA ARG A 183 2.94 -33.20 -54.11
C ARG A 183 1.88 -34.11 -54.74
N LEU A 184 1.17 -34.90 -53.94
CA LEU A 184 0.06 -35.74 -54.42
C LEU A 184 -1.08 -34.90 -55.01
N ASN A 185 -1.44 -33.79 -54.36
CA ASN A 185 -2.47 -32.87 -54.86
C ASN A 185 -2.06 -32.21 -56.19
N LEU A 186 -0.78 -31.83 -56.33
CA LEU A 186 -0.24 -31.33 -57.59
C LEU A 186 -0.32 -32.39 -58.70
N HIS A 187 0.07 -33.63 -58.42
CA HIS A 187 0.01 -34.73 -59.40
C HIS A 187 -1.43 -35.01 -59.87
N LYS A 188 -2.37 -35.09 -58.91
CA LYS A 188 -3.80 -35.21 -59.23
C LYS A 188 -4.30 -34.04 -60.07
N GLY A 189 -3.89 -32.82 -59.74
CA GLY A 189 -4.24 -31.62 -60.51
C GLY A 189 -3.73 -31.66 -61.95
N ILE A 190 -2.50 -32.13 -62.15
CA ILE A 190 -1.90 -32.32 -63.48
C ILE A 190 -2.64 -33.41 -64.26
N GLU A 191 -2.89 -34.57 -63.65
CA GLU A 191 -3.68 -35.65 -64.26
C GLU A 191 -5.05 -35.15 -64.71
N THR A 192 -5.77 -34.46 -63.82
CA THR A 192 -7.11 -33.93 -64.12
C THR A 192 -7.07 -32.96 -65.32
N ARG A 193 -6.05 -32.10 -65.40
CA ARG A 193 -5.84 -31.19 -66.54
C ARG A 193 -5.47 -31.96 -67.81
N CYS A 194 -4.59 -32.95 -67.74
CA CYS A 194 -4.23 -33.79 -68.89
C CYS A 194 -5.43 -34.58 -69.42
N TYR A 195 -6.27 -35.15 -68.55
CA TYR A 195 -7.54 -35.77 -68.94
C TYR A 195 -8.49 -34.76 -69.59
N PHE A 196 -8.60 -33.55 -69.03
CA PHE A 196 -9.43 -32.48 -69.60
C PHE A 196 -8.94 -32.03 -70.98
N TYR A 197 -7.64 -31.82 -71.18
CA TYR A 197 -7.07 -31.48 -72.48
C TYR A 197 -7.21 -32.62 -73.49
N ARG A 198 -7.05 -33.88 -73.06
CA ARG A 198 -7.24 -35.06 -73.92
C ARG A 198 -8.70 -35.25 -74.33
N PHE A 199 -9.62 -34.94 -73.43
CA PHE A 199 -11.06 -34.90 -73.71
C PHE A 199 -11.40 -33.80 -74.73
N LEU A 200 -10.86 -32.58 -74.56
CA LEU A 200 -11.06 -31.48 -75.51
C LEU A 200 -10.42 -31.75 -76.88
N SER A 201 -9.23 -32.33 -76.93
CA SER A 201 -8.57 -32.69 -78.20
C SER A 201 -9.30 -33.82 -78.94
N GLY A 202 -9.95 -34.75 -78.22
CA GLY A 202 -10.82 -35.76 -78.82
C GLY A 202 -12.12 -35.16 -79.36
N PHE A 203 -12.70 -34.19 -78.64
CA PHE A 203 -13.94 -33.51 -79.05
C PHE A 203 -13.76 -32.60 -80.29
N PHE A 204 -12.54 -32.12 -80.56
CA PHE A 204 -12.21 -31.32 -81.75
C PHE A 204 -11.69 -32.16 -82.94
N ALA A 205 -11.48 -33.47 -82.77
CA ALA A 205 -11.02 -34.36 -83.85
C ALA A 205 -12.16 -35.06 -84.61
N GLU A 206 -13.42 -34.90 -84.17
CA GLU A 206 -14.63 -35.50 -84.77
C GLU A 206 -15.54 -34.49 -85.50
N LYS A 207 -15.01 -33.35 -85.95
CA LYS A 207 -15.70 -32.45 -86.90
C LYS A 207 -14.89 -32.33 -88.18
#